data_AF-A0A0N4WGL9-F1
#
_entry.id   AF-A0A0N4WGL9-F1
#
_cell.length_a   1.000
_cell.length_b   1.000
_cell.length_c   1.000
_cell.angle_alpha   90.00
_cell.angle_beta   90.00
_cell.angle_gamma   90.00
#
_symmetry.space_group_name_H-M   'P 1'
#
loop_
_entity.id
_entity.type
_entity.pdbx_description
1 polymer ?
#
loop_
_entity_poly.entity_id
_entity_poly.type
_entity_poly.pdbx_seq_one_letter_code
_entity_poly.pdbx_strand_id
1 'polypeptide(L)'
;QFLPHLSNADERAFVIVNKDGDYAIVKGRWTGFSRKQPASKGQKAKPGAAGRLLVDAFNLLKNTVQKIEVPSPDGSTLFVIGDAQARLPGKRIECRSTNTAEQIASVFCVSTLFVLCNPDKVRSRNDSTSVGHQAHKWPLTLACGYGRQLPSNRILQSHDAEGLELAPLMMAMCGASGCDGAACGACGACGACGACGGCGGCGGCGGCGGCG
;
A
#
# COMPACT_ATOMS: atom_id res chain seq x y z
N GLN A 1 11.68 -14.12 -22.91
CA GLN A 1 11.60 -15.00 -21.73
C GLN A 1 10.20 -14.85 -21.15
N PHE A 2 9.38 -15.90 -21.19
CA PHE A 2 8.05 -15.90 -20.58
C PHE A 2 8.23 -16.06 -19.07
N LEU A 3 7.57 -15.26 -18.24
CA LEU A 3 7.58 -15.38 -16.77
C LEU A 3 6.26 -16.04 -16.31
N PRO A 4 6.11 -17.38 -16.47
CA PRO A 4 4.96 -18.05 -15.91
C PRO A 4 5.03 -17.94 -14.37
N HIS A 5 3.91 -17.55 -13.75
CA HIS A 5 3.77 -17.34 -12.30
C HIS A 5 4.41 -16.06 -11.76
N LEU A 6 4.00 -14.90 -12.30
CA LEU A 6 4.41 -13.57 -11.84
C LEU A 6 4.30 -13.37 -10.31
N SER A 7 3.29 -13.96 -9.65
CA SER A 7 3.16 -13.95 -8.19
C SER A 7 2.46 -15.20 -7.66
N ASN A 8 2.75 -15.58 -6.41
CA ASN A 8 1.92 -16.48 -5.60
C ASN A 8 0.98 -15.69 -4.66
N ALA A 9 0.19 -16.38 -3.84
CA ALA A 9 -0.82 -15.76 -2.97
C ALA A 9 -0.23 -14.78 -1.92
N ASP A 10 1.02 -15.01 -1.51
CA ASP A 10 1.75 -14.21 -0.51
C ASP A 10 2.58 -13.07 -1.13
N GLU A 11 2.58 -13.00 -2.46
CA GLU A 11 3.30 -12.02 -3.24
C GLU A 11 2.34 -11.05 -3.92
N ARG A 12 2.83 -9.84 -4.14
CA ARG A 12 2.19 -8.85 -5.01
C ARG A 12 3.23 -8.38 -6.01
N ALA A 13 2.79 -8.08 -7.23
CA ALA A 13 3.69 -7.62 -8.28
C ALA A 13 3.06 -6.46 -9.03
N PHE A 14 3.91 -5.52 -9.45
CA PHE A 14 3.60 -4.46 -10.38
C PHE A 14 4.41 -4.67 -11.64
N VAL A 15 3.77 -4.45 -12.80
CA VAL A 15 4.45 -4.38 -14.08
C VAL A 15 4.49 -2.92 -14.49
N ILE A 16 5.68 -2.45 -14.86
CA ILE A 16 5.92 -1.09 -15.34
C ILE A 16 6.15 -1.21 -16.82
N VAL A 17 5.29 -0.55 -17.58
CA VAL A 17 5.29 -0.54 -19.03
C VAL A 17 5.58 0.89 -19.48
N ASN A 18 6.39 1.04 -20.51
CA ASN A 18 6.62 2.31 -21.18
C ASN A 18 6.26 2.20 -22.67
N LYS A 19 6.53 3.27 -23.43
CA LYS A 19 6.22 3.31 -24.87
C LYS A 19 6.90 2.19 -25.68
N ASP A 20 8.00 1.65 -25.19
CA ASP A 20 8.82 0.64 -25.87
C ASP A 20 8.46 -0.79 -25.41
N GLY A 21 7.52 -0.92 -24.46
CA GLY A 21 7.02 -2.19 -23.93
C GLY A 21 7.26 -2.35 -22.43
N ASP A 22 7.40 -3.60 -21.98
CA ASP A 22 7.60 -3.91 -20.56
C ASP A 22 8.99 -3.46 -20.10
N TYR A 23 9.03 -2.51 -19.15
CA TYR A 23 10.27 -1.94 -18.61
C TYR A 23 10.79 -2.75 -17.41
N ALA A 24 9.93 -2.98 -16.42
CA ALA A 24 10.29 -3.65 -15.19
C ALA A 24 9.13 -4.41 -14.55
N ILE A 25 9.47 -5.40 -13.74
CA ILE A 25 8.54 -6.05 -12.82
C ILE A 25 9.07 -5.84 -11.41
N VAL A 26 8.24 -5.31 -10.52
CA VAL A 26 8.58 -5.11 -9.11
C VAL A 26 7.69 -6.00 -8.28
N LYS A 27 8.28 -7.00 -7.64
CA LYS A 27 7.57 -8.05 -6.91
C LYS A 27 7.94 -8.01 -5.45
N GLY A 28 6.95 -7.99 -4.55
CA GLY A 28 7.14 -7.88 -3.12
C GLY A 28 6.47 -9.00 -2.32
N ARG A 29 7.12 -9.44 -1.25
CA ARG A 29 6.56 -10.34 -0.23
C ARG A 29 6.96 -9.89 1.17
N TRP A 30 6.07 -10.07 2.14
CA TRP A 30 6.39 -9.77 3.54
C TRP A 30 6.97 -10.99 4.25
N THR A 31 7.90 -10.77 5.18
CA THR A 31 8.49 -11.84 6.01
C THR A 31 8.82 -11.37 7.42
N GLY A 32 8.90 -12.31 8.35
CA GLY A 32 9.38 -12.07 9.72
C GLY A 32 8.42 -11.28 10.61
N PHE A 33 7.16 -11.10 10.22
CA PHE A 33 6.14 -10.53 11.10
C PHE A 33 5.74 -11.54 12.18
N SER A 34 5.70 -11.11 13.43
CA SER A 34 5.16 -11.87 14.54
C SER A 34 4.39 -10.97 15.49
N ARG A 35 3.19 -11.40 15.90
CA ARG A 35 2.38 -10.66 16.87
C ARG A 35 3.01 -10.77 18.27
N LYS A 36 2.87 -9.70 19.07
CA LYS A 36 3.21 -9.74 20.50
C LYS A 36 2.39 -10.84 21.18
N GLN A 37 3.05 -11.74 21.90
CA GLN A 37 2.34 -12.78 22.65
C GLN A 37 2.11 -12.30 24.09
N PRO A 38 0.85 -12.29 24.57
CA PRO A 38 0.56 -11.94 25.95
C PRO A 38 1.21 -12.96 26.89
N ALA A 39 1.59 -12.50 28.08
CA ALA A 39 2.18 -13.38 29.08
C ALA A 39 1.11 -14.07 29.92
N SER A 40 1.34 -15.33 30.27
CA SER A 40 0.64 -16.00 31.36
C SER A 40 1.06 -15.38 32.71
N LYS A 41 0.22 -15.47 33.75
CA LYS A 41 0.56 -15.00 35.11
C LYS A 41 1.93 -15.54 35.53
N GLY A 42 2.85 -14.64 35.88
CA GLY A 42 4.22 -14.98 36.32
C GLY A 42 5.28 -15.06 35.21
N GLN A 43 4.92 -14.89 33.93
CA GLN A 43 5.89 -14.85 32.83
C GLN A 43 5.98 -13.46 32.19
N LYS A 44 7.10 -13.19 31.50
CA LYS A 44 7.27 -11.99 30.68
C LYS A 44 6.64 -12.19 29.30
N ALA A 45 5.95 -11.17 28.79
CA ALA A 45 5.38 -11.21 27.45
C ALA A 45 6.49 -11.29 26.39
N LYS A 46 6.27 -12.05 25.31
CA LYS A 46 7.21 -12.06 24.18
C LYS A 46 6.94 -10.86 23.27
N PRO A 47 7.95 -10.02 22.98
CA PRO A 47 7.78 -8.94 22.02
C PRO A 47 7.48 -9.52 20.64
N GLY A 48 6.63 -8.82 19.88
CA GLY A 48 6.43 -9.13 18.47
C GLY A 48 7.55 -8.55 17.60
N ALA A 49 7.57 -8.92 16.32
CA ALA A 49 8.44 -8.36 15.30
C ALA A 49 7.62 -7.77 14.14
N ALA A 50 7.98 -6.57 13.70
CA ALA A 50 7.31 -5.90 12.58
C ALA A 50 7.50 -6.67 11.26
N GLY A 51 8.59 -7.42 11.13
CA GLY A 51 9.00 -8.01 9.86
C GLY A 51 9.48 -6.96 8.86
N ARG A 52 9.62 -7.39 7.61
CA ARG A 52 10.18 -6.59 6.51
C ARG A 52 9.63 -7.04 5.17
N LEU A 53 9.70 -6.14 4.20
CA LEU A 53 9.40 -6.40 2.80
C LEU A 53 10.65 -6.89 2.09
N LEU A 54 10.54 -8.02 1.39
CA LEU A 54 11.51 -8.45 0.40
C LEU A 54 10.97 -8.10 -0.98
N VAL A 55 11.80 -7.48 -1.81
CA VAL A 55 11.45 -7.07 -3.18
C VAL A 55 12.44 -7.66 -4.17
N ASP A 56 11.92 -8.29 -5.21
CA ASP A 56 12.66 -8.61 -6.42
C ASP A 56 12.26 -7.61 -7.52
N ALA A 57 13.21 -6.78 -7.94
CA ALA A 57 13.05 -5.79 -9.01
C ALA A 57 13.74 -6.29 -10.28
N PHE A 58 12.93 -6.74 -11.23
CA PHE A 58 13.37 -7.22 -12.53
C PHE A 58 13.47 -6.03 -13.49
N ASN A 59 14.67 -5.76 -13.99
CA ASN A 59 14.88 -4.83 -15.10
C ASN A 59 14.86 -5.64 -16.39
N LEU A 60 13.81 -5.47 -17.21
CA LEU A 60 13.61 -6.27 -18.40
C LEU A 60 14.48 -5.80 -19.57
N LEU A 61 14.86 -4.53 -19.61
CA LEU A 61 15.77 -3.99 -20.61
C LEU A 61 17.20 -4.51 -20.43
N LYS A 62 17.68 -4.58 -19.19
CA LYS A 62 19.03 -5.04 -18.84
C LYS A 62 19.09 -6.53 -18.55
N ASN A 63 17.94 -7.20 -18.46
CA ASN A 63 17.80 -8.59 -18.03
C ASN A 63 18.49 -8.88 -16.70
N THR A 64 18.28 -8.01 -15.71
CA THR A 64 18.85 -8.15 -14.36
C THR A 64 17.78 -8.18 -13.29
N VAL A 65 18.13 -8.75 -12.13
CA VAL A 65 17.25 -8.77 -10.96
C VAL A 65 18.00 -8.17 -9.78
N GLN A 66 17.41 -7.15 -9.17
CA GLN A 66 17.91 -6.54 -7.95
C GLN A 66 17.04 -6.99 -6.77
N LYS A 67 17.67 -7.54 -5.72
CA LYS A 67 17.01 -7.92 -4.49
C LYS A 67 17.13 -6.79 -3.47
N ILE A 68 16.01 -6.36 -2.93
CA ILE A 68 15.91 -5.23 -2.00
C ILE A 68 15.19 -5.71 -0.75
N GLU A 69 15.68 -5.32 0.42
CA GLU A 69 15.05 -5.58 1.70
C GLU A 69 14.70 -4.24 2.36
N VAL A 70 13.44 -4.06 2.77
CA VAL A 70 12.95 -2.81 3.37
C VAL A 70 12.09 -3.09 4.61
N PRO A 71 12.48 -2.61 5.81
CA PRO A 71 13.77 -2.01 6.11
C PRO A 71 14.92 -3.01 5.91
N SER A 72 16.11 -2.52 5.58
CA SER A 72 17.33 -3.33 5.45
C SER A 72 17.80 -3.87 6.82
N PRO A 73 18.78 -4.80 6.86
CA PRO A 73 19.22 -5.43 8.11
C PRO A 73 19.75 -4.46 9.18
N ASP A 74 20.23 -3.27 8.78
CA ASP A 74 20.64 -2.17 9.66
C ASP A 74 19.45 -1.32 10.16
N GLY A 75 18.22 -1.66 9.78
CA GLY A 75 17.00 -0.93 10.08
C GLY A 75 16.73 0.28 9.18
N SER A 76 17.58 0.53 8.17
CA SER A 76 17.37 1.64 7.25
C SER A 76 16.17 1.39 6.33
N THR A 77 15.39 2.44 6.10
CA THR A 77 14.28 2.44 5.13
C THR A 77 14.68 3.03 3.78
N LEU A 78 15.98 3.26 3.60
CA LEU A 78 16.59 3.68 2.34
C LEU A 78 16.66 2.47 1.41
N PHE A 79 16.20 2.66 0.18
CA PHE A 79 16.38 1.68 -0.88
C PHE A 79 16.76 2.38 -2.17
N VAL A 80 17.43 1.63 -3.03
CA VAL A 80 17.86 2.05 -4.37
C VAL A 80 17.27 1.07 -5.36
N ILE A 81 16.65 1.57 -6.42
CA ILE A 81 16.17 0.77 -7.55
C ILE A 81 16.68 1.43 -8.83
N GLY A 82 17.52 0.70 -9.57
CA GLY A 82 18.27 1.29 -10.68
C GLY A 82 19.05 2.53 -10.24
N ASP A 83 18.79 3.67 -10.89
CA ASP A 83 19.45 4.96 -10.58
C ASP A 83 18.59 5.89 -9.71
N ALA A 84 17.53 5.36 -9.10
CA ALA A 84 16.67 6.09 -8.17
C ALA A 84 16.86 5.62 -6.73
N GLN A 85 16.89 6.58 -5.81
CA GLN A 85 17.06 6.39 -4.39
C GLN A 85 15.92 7.05 -3.63
N ALA A 86 15.33 6.32 -2.68
CA ALA A 86 14.24 6.81 -1.87
C ALA A 86 14.29 6.26 -0.44
N ARG A 87 13.66 6.97 0.49
CA ARG A 87 13.42 6.51 1.86
C ARG A 87 11.92 6.49 2.10
N LEU A 88 11.36 5.43 2.67
CA LEU A 88 9.90 5.38 2.96
C LEU A 88 9.41 6.59 3.79
N PRO A 89 10.12 7.02 4.87
CA PRO A 89 9.78 8.22 5.62
C PRO A 89 10.25 9.54 4.95
N GLY A 90 11.00 9.43 3.84
CA GLY A 90 11.55 10.56 3.12
C GLY A 90 10.51 11.33 2.32
N LYS A 91 10.81 12.60 2.04
CA LYS A 91 10.00 13.49 1.19
C LYS A 91 10.62 13.71 -0.20
N ARG A 92 11.77 13.09 -0.46
CA ARG A 92 12.57 13.29 -1.67
C ARG A 92 12.90 11.94 -2.29
N ILE A 93 12.79 11.89 -3.61
CA ILE A 93 13.29 10.80 -4.45
C ILE A 93 14.41 11.42 -5.27
N GLU A 94 15.62 10.88 -5.17
CA GLU A 94 16.73 11.27 -6.02
C GLU A 94 16.79 10.32 -7.21
N CYS A 95 16.81 10.83 -8.43
CA CYS A 95 16.84 10.01 -9.64
C CYS A 95 17.83 10.61 -10.64
N ARG A 96 18.81 9.81 -11.08
CA ARG A 96 19.83 10.20 -12.05
C ARG A 96 19.79 9.29 -13.28
N SER A 97 18.60 9.08 -13.84
CA SER A 97 18.37 8.20 -14.98
C SER A 97 17.81 8.96 -16.18
N THR A 98 18.01 8.43 -17.38
CA THR A 98 17.28 8.89 -18.58
C THR A 98 15.83 8.39 -18.59
N ASN A 99 15.55 7.29 -17.88
CA ASN A 99 14.22 6.68 -17.72
C ASN A 99 13.58 7.10 -16.38
N THR A 100 13.49 8.41 -16.14
CA THR A 100 13.09 8.96 -14.83
C THR A 100 11.68 8.52 -14.43
N ALA A 101 10.72 8.51 -15.36
CA ALA A 101 9.34 8.15 -15.07
C ALA A 101 9.24 6.69 -14.57
N GLU A 102 9.92 5.77 -15.23
CA GLU A 102 9.92 4.36 -14.91
C GLU A 102 10.65 4.06 -13.59
N GLN A 103 11.74 4.78 -13.29
CA GLN A 103 12.43 4.66 -12.01
C GLN A 103 11.59 5.20 -10.85
N ILE A 104 10.92 6.34 -11.04
CA ILE A 104 9.98 6.88 -10.04
C ILE A 104 8.80 5.92 -9.85
N ALA A 105 8.23 5.37 -10.94
CA ALA A 105 7.19 4.36 -10.87
C ALA A 105 7.67 3.13 -10.09
N SER A 106 8.92 2.69 -10.29
CA SER A 106 9.54 1.59 -9.56
C SER A 106 9.65 1.89 -8.06
N VAL A 107 10.04 3.11 -7.68
CA VAL A 107 10.05 3.56 -6.28
C VAL A 107 8.65 3.54 -5.66
N PHE A 108 7.64 3.99 -6.40
CA PHE A 108 6.24 3.93 -5.96
C PHE A 108 5.74 2.49 -5.83
N CYS A 109 6.16 1.58 -6.71
CA CYS A 109 5.84 0.16 -6.60
C CYS A 109 6.38 -0.42 -5.30
N VAL A 110 7.65 -0.16 -4.94
CA VAL A 110 8.21 -0.60 -3.64
C VAL A 110 7.42 -0.05 -2.46
N SER A 111 7.08 1.24 -2.50
CA SER A 111 6.32 1.89 -1.43
C SER A 111 4.89 1.35 -1.30
N THR A 112 4.25 1.04 -2.43
CA THR A 112 2.90 0.47 -2.48
C THR A 112 2.92 -0.99 -2.02
N LEU A 113 3.92 -1.79 -2.44
CA LEU A 113 4.11 -3.16 -1.97
C LEU A 113 4.35 -3.20 -0.46
N PHE A 114 5.10 -2.23 0.08
CA PHE A 114 5.27 -2.10 1.53
C PHE A 114 3.93 -1.94 2.25
N VAL A 115 2.99 -1.23 1.65
CA VAL A 115 1.64 -1.05 2.19
C VAL A 115 0.78 -2.31 2.01
N LEU A 116 0.77 -2.88 0.81
CA LEU A 116 -0.13 -3.98 0.44
C LEU A 116 0.28 -5.32 1.05
N CYS A 117 1.58 -5.58 1.18
CA CYS A 117 2.09 -6.83 1.71
C CYS A 117 2.23 -6.79 3.24
N ASN A 118 2.20 -5.62 3.88
CA ASN A 118 2.34 -5.54 5.33
C ASN A 118 1.10 -6.15 6.04
N PRO A 119 1.29 -7.22 6.84
CA PRO A 119 0.21 -7.88 7.56
C PRO A 119 -0.32 -7.03 8.73
N ASP A 120 0.43 -6.03 9.19
CA ASP A 120 0.01 -5.10 10.24
C ASP A 120 -0.94 -4.04 9.66
N LYS A 121 -2.15 -4.48 9.30
CA LYS A 121 -3.23 -3.61 8.86
C LYS A 121 -3.76 -2.87 10.07
N VAL A 122 -3.22 -1.68 10.37
CA VAL A 122 -3.79 -0.77 11.38
C VAL A 122 -5.15 -0.27 10.87
N ARG A 123 -6.18 -1.12 10.95
CA ARG A 123 -7.57 -0.84 10.60
C ARG A 123 -8.53 -1.04 11.76
N SER A 124 -8.03 -1.35 12.95
CA SER A 124 -8.86 -1.50 14.12
C SER A 124 -8.34 -0.60 15.22
N ARG A 125 -9.15 0.41 15.58
CA ARG A 125 -9.02 1.22 16.80
C ARG A 125 -8.92 0.34 18.07
N ASN A 126 -9.24 -0.95 17.97
CA ASN A 126 -9.16 -1.94 19.05
C ASN A 126 -7.91 -2.84 18.97
N ASP A 127 -7.00 -2.64 18.01
CA ASP A 127 -5.80 -3.48 17.91
C ASP A 127 -4.68 -2.94 18.83
N SER A 128 -4.49 -3.61 19.97
CA SER A 128 -3.45 -3.27 20.95
C SER A 128 -2.08 -3.90 20.61
N THR A 129 -1.96 -4.57 19.46
CA THR A 129 -0.75 -5.29 19.04
C THR A 129 0.25 -4.44 18.26
N SER A 130 0.39 -3.13 18.55
CA SER A 130 1.19 -2.17 17.78
C SER A 130 2.69 -2.53 17.72
N VAL A 131 3.01 -3.51 16.88
CA VAL A 131 4.36 -4.05 16.65
C VAL A 131 4.88 -3.56 15.30
N GLY A 132 4.00 -3.25 14.35
CA GLY A 132 4.42 -2.90 13.01
C GLY A 132 4.96 -1.49 12.86
N HIS A 133 5.45 -1.26 11.66
CA HIS A 133 6.02 0.02 11.24
C HIS A 133 4.97 1.12 11.39
N GLN A 134 5.37 2.29 11.90
CA GLN A 134 4.55 3.50 11.96
C GLN A 134 4.35 4.12 10.56
N ALA A 135 4.12 3.27 9.56
CA ALA A 135 4.04 3.59 8.16
C ALA A 135 2.92 4.59 7.87
N HIS A 136 1.84 4.63 8.65
CA HIS A 136 0.81 5.66 8.52
C HIS A 136 1.33 7.11 8.72
N LYS A 137 2.57 7.29 9.19
CA LYS A 137 3.24 8.59 9.31
C LYS A 137 4.23 8.87 8.17
N TRP A 138 4.48 7.91 7.29
CA TRP A 138 5.54 8.00 6.28
C TRP A 138 4.99 8.57 4.96
N PRO A 139 5.56 9.68 4.45
CA PRO A 139 5.04 10.39 3.28
C PRO A 139 4.82 9.50 2.05
N LEU A 140 5.78 8.63 1.70
CA LEU A 140 5.63 7.78 0.50
C LEU A 140 4.51 6.76 0.66
N THR A 141 4.33 6.18 1.85
CA THR A 141 3.24 5.23 2.08
C THR A 141 1.87 5.92 2.12
N LEU A 142 1.80 7.16 2.61
CA LEU A 142 0.59 8.00 2.55
C LEU A 142 0.23 8.35 1.10
N ALA A 143 1.22 8.67 0.27
CA ALA A 143 1.02 8.91 -1.15
C ALA A 143 0.48 7.66 -1.88
N CYS A 144 0.81 6.46 -1.40
CA CYS A 144 0.27 5.19 -1.88
C CYS A 144 -1.12 4.84 -1.29
N GLY A 145 -1.77 5.78 -0.58
CA GLY A 145 -3.11 5.60 -0.02
C GLY A 145 -3.16 4.90 1.34
N TYR A 146 -2.03 4.68 2.03
CA TYR A 146 -2.05 4.07 3.36
C TYR A 146 -2.70 4.99 4.40
N GLY A 147 -3.48 4.42 5.32
CA GLY A 147 -4.12 5.17 6.41
C GLY A 147 -5.24 6.13 6.00
N ARG A 148 -5.52 6.31 4.70
CA ARG A 148 -6.70 7.04 4.22
C ARG A 148 -7.86 6.07 4.01
N GLN A 149 -9.05 6.46 4.48
CA GLN A 149 -10.27 5.77 4.12
C GLN A 149 -10.49 5.99 2.62
N LEU A 150 -10.42 4.92 1.84
CA LEU A 150 -10.77 5.00 0.43
C LEU A 150 -12.25 5.44 0.33
N PRO A 151 -12.60 6.38 -0.56
CA PRO A 151 -13.99 6.70 -0.79
C PRO A 151 -14.72 5.42 -1.19
N SER A 152 -15.66 4.98 -0.37
CA SER A 152 -16.53 3.85 -0.75
C SER A 152 -17.52 4.30 -1.81
N ASN A 153 -18.05 3.38 -2.62
CA ASN A 153 -19.13 3.68 -3.58
C ASN A 153 -20.34 4.37 -2.92
N ARG A 154 -20.51 4.22 -1.60
CA ARG A 154 -21.52 4.93 -0.80
C ARG A 154 -21.31 6.45 -0.78
N ILE A 155 -20.06 6.92 -0.80
CA ILE A 155 -19.71 8.34 -0.86
C ILE A 155 -19.97 8.89 -2.27
N LEU A 156 -19.66 8.11 -3.32
CA LEU A 156 -19.97 8.48 -4.70
C LEU A 156 -21.49 8.59 -4.91
N GLN A 157 -22.27 7.68 -4.32
CA GLN A 157 -23.74 7.70 -4.40
C GLN A 157 -24.40 8.78 -3.54
N SER A 158 -23.74 9.30 -2.49
CA SER A 158 -24.30 10.36 -1.65
C SER A 158 -24.08 11.76 -2.19
N HIS A 159 -23.20 11.94 -3.19
CA HIS A 159 -22.83 13.25 -3.74
C HIS A 159 -23.53 13.62 -5.05
N ASP A 160 -24.41 12.77 -5.59
CA ASP A 160 -25.30 13.14 -6.70
C ASP A 160 -26.42 14.13 -6.29
N ALA A 161 -26.48 14.53 -5.01
CA ALA A 161 -27.54 15.39 -4.47
C ALA A 161 -27.16 16.86 -4.24
N GLU A 162 -25.87 17.23 -4.10
CA GLU A 162 -25.49 18.64 -3.93
C GLU A 162 -24.16 18.93 -4.63
N GLY A 163 -24.24 19.67 -5.73
CA GLY A 163 -23.09 20.13 -6.50
C GLY A 163 -22.35 21.27 -5.79
N LEU A 164 -21.13 20.99 -5.32
CA LEU A 164 -19.97 21.87 -5.06
C LEU A 164 -19.07 21.03 -4.11
N GLU A 165 -17.89 20.51 -4.45
CA GLU A 165 -16.61 21.19 -4.65
C GLU A 165 -15.59 20.05 -4.95
N LEU A 166 -15.65 19.46 -6.14
CA LEU A 166 -14.68 18.45 -6.58
C LEU A 166 -13.45 19.09 -7.25
N ALA A 167 -13.26 20.40 -7.09
CA ALA A 167 -12.17 21.15 -7.72
C ALA A 167 -10.83 21.03 -6.97
N PRO A 168 -10.75 21.10 -5.62
CA PRO A 168 -9.44 21.10 -4.95
C PRO A 168 -8.78 19.71 -4.91
N LEU A 169 -9.58 18.63 -4.86
CA LEU A 169 -9.06 17.27 -4.71
C LEU A 169 -8.54 16.68 -6.03
N MET A 170 -9.19 17.00 -7.17
CA MET A 170 -8.71 16.61 -8.49
C MET A 170 -7.54 17.48 -8.95
N MET A 171 -7.52 18.77 -8.61
CA MET A 171 -6.40 19.66 -8.94
C MET A 171 -5.11 19.34 -8.16
N ALA A 172 -5.21 18.71 -6.98
CA ALA A 172 -4.07 18.20 -6.22
C ALA A 172 -3.49 16.87 -6.76
N MET A 173 -4.25 16.14 -7.58
CA MET A 173 -3.79 14.89 -8.20
C MET A 173 -3.36 15.07 -9.66
N CYS A 174 -3.74 16.18 -10.31
CA CYS A 174 -3.54 16.41 -11.74
C CYS A 174 -3.20 17.88 -12.12
N GLY A 175 -2.15 18.48 -11.53
CA GLY A 175 -1.62 19.77 -12.02
C GLY A 175 -0.16 19.61 -12.51
N ALA A 176 0.22 19.90 -13.76
CA ALA A 176 -0.48 20.48 -14.89
C ALA A 176 0.17 20.00 -16.22
N SER A 177 -0.61 19.38 -17.10
CA SER A 177 -0.51 19.44 -18.57
C SER A 177 -1.56 18.49 -19.17
N GLY A 178 -2.37 19.01 -20.08
CA GLY A 178 -3.58 18.38 -20.55
C GLY A 178 -3.37 17.03 -21.23
N CYS A 179 -4.27 16.11 -20.94
CA CYS A 179 -4.65 15.06 -21.87
C CYS A 179 -6.17 14.98 -21.88
N ASP A 180 -6.75 15.40 -22.99
CA ASP A 180 -8.14 15.22 -23.32
C ASP A 180 -8.47 13.72 -23.42
N GLY A 181 -9.60 13.34 -22.82
CA GLY A 181 -10.45 12.26 -23.31
C GLY A 181 -9.89 10.83 -23.28
N ALA A 182 -9.95 10.17 -22.12
CA ALA A 182 -10.42 8.78 -22.00
C ALA A 182 -10.50 8.39 -20.52
N ALA A 183 -11.72 8.15 -20.03
CA ALA A 183 -11.94 7.55 -18.73
C ALA A 183 -11.34 6.12 -18.70
N CYS A 184 -10.25 5.92 -17.97
CA CYS A 184 -9.70 4.60 -17.69
C CYS A 184 -9.99 4.20 -16.22
N GLY A 185 -11.06 3.41 -16.09
CA GLY A 185 -11.26 2.28 -15.18
C GLY A 185 -10.66 2.33 -13.78
N ALA A 186 -11.54 2.40 -12.79
CA ALA A 186 -11.30 1.99 -11.41
C ALA A 186 -10.56 0.65 -11.32
N CYS A 187 -9.35 0.66 -10.76
CA CYS A 187 -8.70 -0.56 -10.27
C CYS A 187 -9.38 -0.98 -8.95
N GLY A 188 -10.26 -1.98 -9.10
CA GLY A 188 -11.13 -2.51 -8.07
C GLY A 188 -10.41 -2.99 -6.81
N ALA A 189 -10.76 -2.37 -5.69
CA ALA A 189 -10.56 -2.95 -4.37
C ALA A 189 -11.63 -4.04 -4.12
N CYS A 190 -11.46 -5.24 -4.70
CA CYS A 190 -12.15 -6.45 -4.24
C CYS A 190 -11.56 -7.70 -4.89
N GLY A 191 -10.63 -8.33 -4.17
CA GLY A 191 -10.14 -9.66 -4.49
C GLY A 191 -9.78 -10.37 -3.19
N ALA A 192 -10.81 -10.76 -2.42
CA ALA A 192 -10.84 -11.81 -1.40
C ALA A 192 -11.81 -11.46 -0.24
N CYS A 193 -13.10 -11.60 -0.49
CA CYS A 193 -14.07 -12.03 0.52
C CYS A 193 -15.28 -12.64 -0.19
N GLY A 194 -15.05 -13.80 -0.79
CA GLY A 194 -16.13 -14.76 -0.98
C GLY A 194 -16.60 -15.23 0.39
N ALA A 195 -17.93 -15.25 0.55
CA ALA A 195 -18.67 -15.84 1.67
C ALA A 195 -18.58 -15.13 3.04
N CYS A 196 -19.45 -14.13 3.24
CA CYS A 196 -20.28 -14.11 4.44
C CYS A 196 -21.71 -13.72 4.01
N GLY A 197 -22.60 -14.71 4.10
CA GLY A 197 -24.00 -14.55 3.74
C GLY A 197 -24.76 -13.69 4.75
N GLY A 198 -25.94 -13.24 4.30
CA GLY A 198 -27.09 -13.01 5.15
C GLY A 198 -27.04 -11.77 6.04
N CYS A 199 -27.37 -10.62 5.45
CA CYS A 199 -27.93 -9.51 6.21
C CYS A 199 -29.40 -9.84 6.55
N GLY A 200 -29.70 -10.03 7.82
CA GLY A 200 -31.06 -9.93 8.38
C GLY A 200 -30.92 -9.73 9.89
N GLY A 201 -31.51 -8.75 10.56
CA GLY A 201 -32.39 -7.67 10.16
C GLY A 201 -32.36 -6.59 11.26
N CYS A 202 -32.98 -5.45 10.96
CA CYS A 202 -33.11 -4.28 11.82
C CYS A 202 -33.94 -4.51 13.09
N GLY A 203 -33.70 -3.67 14.10
CA GLY A 203 -34.61 -3.37 15.22
C GLY A 203 -33.83 -3.28 16.53
N GLY A 204 -33.82 -2.19 17.29
CA GLY A 204 -34.51 -0.92 17.20
C GLY A 204 -33.91 0.03 18.25
N CYS A 205 -34.18 1.30 18.06
CA CYS A 205 -33.95 2.40 18.98
C CYS A 205 -34.77 2.26 20.28
N GLY A 206 -34.22 2.75 21.40
CA GLY A 206 -35.01 3.09 22.59
C GLY A 206 -34.26 2.99 23.90
N GLY A 207 -34.13 4.11 24.62
CA GLY A 207 -33.94 4.10 26.08
C GLY A 207 -32.83 4.97 26.62
N CYS A 208 -33.11 6.28 26.80
CA CYS A 208 -32.48 7.07 27.85
C CYS A 208 -32.93 6.55 29.23
N GLY A 209 -32.04 6.63 30.24
CA GLY A 209 -32.46 6.75 31.63
C GLY A 209 -31.64 5.98 32.66
N GLY A 210 -31.14 6.70 33.67
CA GLY A 210 -31.11 6.21 35.05
C GLY A 210 -29.74 5.99 35.67
N CYS A 211 -29.40 6.86 36.62
CA CYS A 211 -28.37 6.65 37.63
C CYS A 211 -28.69 5.45 38.54
N GLY A 212 -27.64 4.81 39.06
CA GLY A 212 -27.67 3.79 40.12
C GLY A 212 -26.26 3.31 40.42
#